data_AF-A0A6G0N4T1-F1
#
_entry.id   AF-A0A6G0N4T1-F1
#
_cell.length_a   1.000
_cell.length_b   1.000
_cell.length_c   1.000
_cell.angle_alpha   90.00
_cell.angle_beta   90.00
_cell.angle_gamma   90.00
#
_symmetry.space_group_name_H-M   'P 1'
#
loop_
_entity.id
_entity.type
_entity.pdbx_description
1 polymer ?
#
loop_
_entity_poly.entity_id
_entity_poly.type
_entity_poly.pdbx_seq_one_letter_code
_entity_poly.pdbx_strand_id
1 'polypeptide(L)'
;MLFAGFNPPTGTIPTGYMWVHWISPPTYSIAILVSLVLGDCSGDKVGCDLLQDAPPTIGDMTLKEYVEETFDMKHGDIWRNAMILIILIVVFRVLALISLRYISHLKR
;
A
#
# COMPACT_ATOMS: atom_id res chain seq x y z
N MET A 1 -10.58 -1.00 0.97
CA MET A 1 -10.06 -1.93 -0.06
C MET A 1 -10.09 -1.29 -1.45
N LEU A 2 -11.19 -0.65 -1.87
CA LEU A 2 -11.31 -0.03 -3.20
C LEU A 2 -10.20 0.98 -3.57
N PHE A 3 -9.57 1.65 -2.59
CA PHE A 3 -8.50 2.63 -2.81
C PHE A 3 -7.15 2.19 -2.25
N ALA A 4 -6.93 0.89 -2.09
CA ALA A 4 -5.66 0.39 -1.54
C ALA A 4 -4.48 0.45 -2.53
N GLY A 5 -4.71 0.94 -3.76
CA GLY A 5 -3.68 1.10 -4.79
C GLY A 5 -3.40 -0.16 -5.59
N PHE A 6 -4.14 -1.25 -5.40
CA PHE A 6 -4.01 -2.48 -6.21
C PHE A 6 -5.06 -2.55 -7.34
N ASN A 7 -6.30 -2.18 -7.06
CA ASN A 7 -7.35 -2.09 -8.07
C ASN A 7 -8.35 -0.97 -7.71
N PRO A 8 -8.26 0.22 -8.35
CA PRO A 8 -7.32 0.60 -9.41
C PRO A 8 -5.87 0.78 -8.90
N PRO A 9 -4.86 0.58 -9.77
CA PRO A 9 -3.46 0.85 -9.43
C PRO A 9 -3.24 2.32 -9.08
N THR A 10 -2.34 2.60 -8.14
CA THR A 10 -2.06 3.94 -7.61
C THR A 10 -1.89 4.99 -8.71
N GLY A 11 -1.17 4.67 -9.80
CA GLY A 11 -0.93 5.57 -10.93
C GLY A 11 -2.18 5.98 -11.73
N THR A 12 -3.31 5.29 -11.53
CA THR A 12 -4.59 5.54 -12.24
C THR A 12 -5.66 6.16 -11.34
N ILE A 13 -5.35 6.44 -10.06
CA ILE A 13 -6.28 7.06 -9.13
C ILE A 13 -6.43 8.55 -9.48
N PRO A 14 -7.66 9.07 -9.72
CA PRO A 14 -7.87 10.47 -10.00
C PRO A 14 -7.43 11.36 -8.83
N THR A 15 -6.80 12.49 -9.13
CA THR A 15 -6.14 13.37 -8.14
C THR A 15 -7.09 13.81 -7.01
N GLY A 16 -8.38 14.00 -7.31
CA GLY A 16 -9.40 14.38 -6.33
C GLY A 16 -9.72 13.30 -5.28
N TYR A 17 -9.43 12.01 -5.56
CA TYR A 17 -9.65 10.90 -4.64
C TYR A 17 -8.35 10.33 -4.05
N MET A 18 -7.20 10.88 -4.44
CA MET A 18 -5.88 10.44 -3.96
C MET A 18 -5.75 10.53 -2.43
N TRP A 19 -6.40 11.50 -1.79
CA TRP A 19 -6.38 11.66 -0.34
C TRP A 19 -7.00 10.45 0.40
N VAL A 20 -7.99 9.79 -0.21
CA VAL A 20 -8.63 8.58 0.36
C VAL A 20 -7.64 7.41 0.34
N HIS A 21 -6.82 7.34 -0.70
CA HIS A 21 -5.76 6.36 -0.80
C HIS A 21 -4.70 6.56 0.31
N TRP A 22 -4.32 7.81 0.61
CA TRP A 22 -3.34 8.12 1.67
C TRP A 22 -3.85 7.91 3.09
N ILE A 23 -5.16 8.05 3.35
CA ILE A 23 -5.69 7.83 4.71
C ILE A 23 -5.99 6.36 5.00
N SER A 24 -6.08 5.53 3.96
CA SER A 24 -6.46 4.13 4.04
C SER A 24 -5.30 3.26 4.54
N PRO A 25 -5.37 2.67 5.74
CA PRO A 25 -4.29 1.81 6.27
C PRO A 25 -3.90 0.64 5.34
N PRO A 26 -4.85 -0.06 4.67
CA PRO A 26 -4.53 -1.13 3.72
C PRO A 26 -3.55 -0.73 2.60
N THR A 27 -3.53 0.54 2.21
CA THR A 27 -2.60 1.07 1.19
C THR A 27 -1.16 0.76 1.57
N TYR A 28 -0.78 1.12 2.80
CA TYR A 28 0.59 0.95 3.29
C TYR A 28 0.91 -0.51 3.60
N SER A 29 -0.06 -1.28 4.11
CA SER A 29 0.13 -2.71 4.39
C SER A 29 0.38 -3.51 3.11
N ILE A 30 -0.39 -3.27 2.04
CA ILE A 30 -0.20 -3.94 0.75
C ILE A 30 1.12 -3.51 0.14
N ALA A 31 1.45 -2.21 0.17
CA ALA A 31 2.73 -1.71 -0.33
C ALA A 31 3.93 -2.40 0.34
N ILE A 32 3.91 -2.54 1.67
CA ILE A 32 4.98 -3.23 2.41
C ILE A 32 5.06 -4.71 2.01
N LEU A 33 3.94 -5.43 1.99
CA LEU A 33 3.91 -6.86 1.64
C LEU A 33 4.45 -7.09 0.23
N VAL A 34 3.96 -6.32 -0.73
CA VAL A 34 4.34 -6.39 -2.14
C VAL A 34 5.83 -6.07 -2.30
N SER A 35 6.32 -5.00 -1.67
CA SER A 35 7.74 -4.66 -1.72
C SER A 35 8.64 -5.70 -1.06
N LEU A 36 8.20 -6.39 -0.01
CA LEU A 36 8.98 -7.45 0.66
C LEU A 36 9.06 -8.74 -0.15
N VAL A 37 7.97 -9.12 -0.83
CA VAL A 37 7.88 -10.37 -1.58
C VAL A 37 8.41 -10.22 -3.00
N LEU A 38 8.13 -9.08 -3.65
CA LEU A 38 8.41 -8.85 -5.08
C LEU A 38 9.56 -7.86 -5.32
N GLY A 39 9.99 -7.10 -4.30
CA GLY A 39 11.05 -6.09 -4.43
C GLY A 39 12.47 -6.59 -4.17
N ASP A 40 12.66 -7.85 -3.81
CA ASP A 40 13.97 -8.45 -3.54
C ASP A 40 14.31 -9.52 -4.59
N CYS A 41 15.53 -9.46 -5.09
CA CYS A 41 16.08 -10.36 -6.11
C CYS A 41 17.11 -11.36 -5.55
N SER A 42 17.23 -11.46 -4.22
CA SER A 42 18.19 -12.36 -3.58
C SER A 42 17.61 -13.77 -3.42
N GLY A 43 18.34 -14.78 -3.91
CA GLY A 43 18.00 -16.20 -3.71
C GLY A 43 16.88 -16.72 -4.61
N ASP A 44 15.98 -17.54 -4.06
CA ASP A 44 14.87 -18.22 -4.76
C ASP A 44 13.60 -17.32 -4.89
N LYS A 45 13.80 -16.00 -4.97
CA LYS A 45 12.71 -15.01 -4.98
C LYS A 45 12.39 -14.55 -6.40
N VAL A 46 11.10 -14.47 -6.70
CA VAL A 46 10.54 -14.17 -8.02
C VAL A 46 10.66 -12.70 -8.48
N GLY A 47 11.24 -11.81 -7.67
CA GLY A 47 11.29 -10.37 -7.96
C GLY A 47 12.05 -10.02 -9.24
N CYS A 48 13.06 -10.81 -9.61
CA CYS A 48 13.86 -10.66 -10.82
C CYS A 48 13.43 -11.57 -11.97
N ASP A 49 12.37 -12.36 -11.80
CA ASP A 49 11.81 -13.13 -12.91
C ASP A 49 11.13 -12.18 -13.90
N LEU A 50 11.33 -12.47 -15.18
CA LEU A 50 10.62 -11.77 -16.25
C LEU A 50 9.12 -12.06 -16.12
N LEU A 51 8.30 -11.04 -16.34
CA LEU A 51 6.85 -11.25 -16.44
C LEU A 51 6.56 -12.24 -17.58
N GLN A 52 5.99 -13.40 -17.24
CA GLN A 52 5.42 -14.30 -18.24
C GLN A 52 4.01 -13.85 -18.61
N ASP A 53 3.65 -13.97 -19.88
CA ASP A 53 2.32 -13.65 -20.42
C ASP A 53 1.88 -12.18 -20.22
N ALA A 54 2.81 -11.23 -20.24
CA ALA A 54 2.47 -9.81 -20.22
C ALA A 54 1.72 -9.37 -21.50
N PRO A 55 0.68 -8.51 -21.39
CA PRO A 55 0.06 -7.90 -22.56
C PRO A 55 1.11 -7.12 -23.38
N PRO A 56 1.05 -7.11 -24.72
CA PRO A 56 2.08 -6.49 -25.58
C PRO A 56 2.27 -4.97 -25.40
N THR A 57 1.44 -4.32 -24.57
CA THR A 57 1.61 -2.93 -24.12
C THR A 57 2.65 -2.76 -23.01
N ILE A 58 2.99 -3.84 -22.31
CA ILE A 58 3.95 -3.93 -21.21
C ILE A 58 5.13 -4.72 -21.81
N GLY A 59 6.24 -4.06 -22.13
CA GLY A 59 7.41 -4.73 -22.74
C GLY A 59 8.06 -5.77 -21.83
N ASP A 60 9.19 -6.36 -22.25
CA ASP A 60 9.98 -7.28 -21.44
C ASP A 60 10.50 -6.56 -20.17
N MET A 61 9.76 -6.69 -19.07
CA MET A 61 10.09 -6.09 -17.78
C MET A 61 10.04 -7.14 -16.66
N THR A 62 10.80 -6.89 -15.60
CA THR A 62 10.82 -7.77 -14.42
C THR A 62 9.61 -7.54 -13.54
N LEU A 63 9.24 -8.53 -12.73
CA LEU A 63 8.14 -8.44 -11.77
C LEU A 63 8.30 -7.27 -10.81
N LYS A 64 9.53 -6.99 -10.38
CA LYS A 64 9.88 -5.82 -9.58
C LYS A 64 9.54 -4.51 -10.30
N GLU A 65 9.96 -4.38 -11.55
CA GLU A 65 9.79 -3.14 -12.33
C GLU A 65 8.31 -2.85 -12.59
N TYR A 66 7.53 -3.88 -12.93
CA TYR A 66 6.08 -3.76 -13.07
C TYR A 66 5.41 -3.24 -11.78
N VAL A 67 5.82 -3.77 -10.63
CA VAL A 67 5.26 -3.39 -9.32
C VAL A 67 5.67 -1.97 -8.93
N GLU A 68 6.90 -1.58 -9.19
CA GLU A 68 7.40 -0.23 -8.91
C GLU A 68 6.73 0.81 -9.82
N GLU A 69 6.54 0.53 -11.11
CA GLU A 69 5.90 1.48 -12.04
C GLU A 69 4.37 1.54 -11.90
N THR A 70 3.71 0.39 -11.76
CA THR A 70 2.24 0.33 -11.75
C THR A 70 1.66 0.72 -10.39
N PHE A 71 2.31 0.30 -9.30
CA PHE A 71 1.79 0.45 -7.95
C PHE A 71 2.55 1.47 -7.09
N ASP A 72 3.70 1.99 -7.56
CA ASP A 72 4.64 2.86 -6.81
C ASP A 72 5.11 2.22 -5.48
N MET A 73 5.21 0.88 -5.46
CA MET A 73 5.52 0.08 -4.26
C MET A 73 7.01 -0.29 -4.20
N LYS A 74 7.84 0.70 -3.90
CA LYS A 74 9.31 0.55 -3.87
C LYS A 74 9.83 -0.13 -2.61
N HIS A 75 10.82 -1.01 -2.76
CA HIS A 75 11.47 -1.67 -1.62
C HIS A 75 12.13 -0.68 -0.64
N GLY A 76 12.68 0.43 -1.15
CA GLY A 76 13.25 1.49 -0.32
C GLY A 76 12.24 2.24 0.56
N ASP A 77 10.94 2.15 0.24
CA ASP A 77 9.88 2.90 0.90
C ASP A 77 9.18 2.11 2.01
N ILE A 78 9.58 0.85 2.25
CA ILE A 78 9.01 -0.01 3.30
C ILE A 78 8.99 0.69 4.65
N TRP A 79 10.11 1.30 5.05
CA TRP A 79 10.22 2.02 6.33
C TRP A 79 9.32 3.25 6.40
N ARG A 80 9.21 4.02 5.31
CA ARG A 80 8.31 5.18 5.23
C ARG A 80 6.86 4.72 5.37
N ASN A 81 6.46 3.71 4.63
CA ASN A 81 5.10 3.15 4.65
C ASN A 81 4.76 2.56 6.03
N ALA A 82 5.70 1.86 6.67
CA ALA A 82 5.53 1.31 8.00
C ALA A 82 5.33 2.41 9.06
N MET A 83 6.13 3.48 9.00
CA MET A 83 5.97 4.61 9.91
C MET A 83 4.61 5.32 9.73
N ILE A 84 4.18 5.56 8.49
CA ILE A 84 2.87 6.17 8.23
C ILE A 84 1.73 5.28 8.76
N LEU A 85 1.82 3.96 8.55
CA LEU A 85 0.84 3.01 9.06
C LEU A 85 0.75 3.05 10.60
N ILE A 86 1.89 3.07 11.29
CA ILE A 86 1.94 3.17 12.75
C ILE A 86 1.30 4.48 13.22
N ILE A 87 1.61 5.60 12.58
CA ILE A 87 1.03 6.92 12.92
C ILE A 87 -0.48 6.88 12.75
N LEU A 88 -0.99 6.37 11.62
CA LEU A 88 -2.43 6.24 11.39
C LEU A 88 -3.10 5.39 12.46
N ILE A 89 -2.52 4.24 12.82
CA ILE A 89 -3.05 3.39 13.89
C ILE A 89 -3.12 4.15 15.21
N VAL A 90 -2.06 4.86 15.61
CA VAL A 90 -2.03 5.64 16.86
C VAL A 90 -3.09 6.73 16.84
N VAL A 91 -3.21 7.48 15.74
CA VAL A 91 -4.21 8.55 15.59
C VAL A 91 -5.63 7.99 15.72
N PHE A 92 -5.97 6.92 14.98
CA PHE A 92 -7.29 6.30 15.06
C PHE A 92 -7.59 5.71 16.44
N ARG A 93 -6.58 5.14 17.12
CA ARG A 93 -6.72 4.64 18.49
C ARG A 93 -6.99 5.77 19.48
N VAL A 94 -6.27 6.89 19.36
CA VAL A 94 -6.51 8.07 20.20
C VAL A 94 -7.90 8.64 19.96
N LEU A 95 -8.31 8.80 18.70
CA LEU A 95 -9.67 9.24 18.35
C LEU A 95 -10.74 8.29 18.90
N ALA A 96 -10.52 6.97 18.84
CA ALA A 96 -11.42 5.99 19.43
C ALA A 96 -11.49 6.10 20.96
N LEU A 97 -10.37 6.30 21.65
CA LEU A 97 -10.33 6.50 23.10
C LEU A 97 -11.03 7.80 23.51
N ILE A 98 -10.84 8.88 22.76
CA ILE A 98 -11.55 10.15 22.93
C ILE A 98 -13.05 9.91 22.73
N SER A 99 -13.44 9.27 21.62
CA SER A 99 -14.83 8.94 21.34
C SER A 99 -15.46 8.14 22.48
N LEU A 100 -14.80 7.10 23.00
CA LEU A 100 -15.31 6.32 24.13
C LEU A 100 -15.40 7.14 25.43
N ARG A 101 -14.46 8.06 25.66
CA ARG A 101 -14.44 8.92 26.85
C ARG A 101 -15.58 9.95 26.83
N TYR A 102 -15.84 10.57 25.68
CA TYR A 102 -16.81 11.66 25.54
C TYR A 102 -18.20 11.18 25.11
N ILE A 103 -18.27 10.14 24.28
CA ILE A 103 -19.49 9.45 23.83
C ILE A 103 -19.69 8.19 24.68
N SER A 104 -19.63 8.33 26.00
CA SER A 104 -19.98 7.24 26.91
C SER A 104 -21.50 7.04 26.91
N HIS A 105 -22.00 6.28 25.93
CA HIS A 105 -23.39 5.79 25.90
C HIS A 105 -23.76 4.92 27.12
N LEU A 106 -22.78 4.56 27.96
CA LEU A 106 -22.95 3.79 29.20
C LEU A 106 -23.60 4.58 30.36
N LYS A 107 -23.87 5.88 30.18
CA LYS A 107 -24.56 6.71 31.19
C LYS A 107 -26.01 7.03 30.82
N ARG A 108 -26.64 6.21 29.98
CA ARG A 108 -28.09 6.23 29.75
C ARG A 108 -28.73 4.95 30.27
#